data_AF-A0A940NJN4-F1
#
_entry.id   AF-A0A940NJN4-F1
#
_cell.length_a   1.000
_cell.length_b   1.000
_cell.length_c   1.000
_cell.angle_alpha   90.00
_cell.angle_beta   90.00
_cell.angle_gamma   90.00
#
_symmetry.space_group_name_H-M   'P 1'
#
loop_
_entity.id
_entity.type
_entity.pdbx_description
1 polymer ?
#
loop_
_entity_poly.entity_id
_entity_poly.type
_entity_poly.pdbx_seq_one_letter_code
_entity_poly.pdbx_strand_id
1 'polypeptide(L)'
;MRHPQVVEACKKAFTGFERNDKSDLVPLLADDVVFEFSDSLPYGGTYHGKEEFLAFWKHVYRKWEYLNYDARAVLEAEDYVIVPVIVRAKAKNGFSMENEHLFLFQVRDGRIVHGRLYADTARGRDILEDRPPRHFPKLIID
;
A
#
# COMPACT_ATOMS: atom_id res chain seq x y z
N MET A 1 -17.44 -4.94 -15.57
CA MET A 1 -16.68 -4.83 -14.32
C MET A 1 -17.35 -5.72 -13.29
N ARG A 2 -16.64 -6.70 -12.72
CA ARG A 2 -17.18 -7.71 -11.78
C ARG A 2 -17.28 -7.19 -10.34
N HIS A 3 -16.38 -6.28 -9.95
CA HIS A 3 -16.18 -5.77 -8.60
C HIS A 3 -16.20 -4.22 -8.58
N PRO A 4 -17.25 -3.57 -9.09
CA PRO A 4 -17.29 -2.11 -9.24
C PRO A 4 -17.11 -1.37 -7.91
N GLN A 5 -17.63 -1.90 -6.81
CA GLN A 5 -17.47 -1.28 -5.49
C GLN A 5 -16.00 -1.27 -5.02
N VAL A 6 -15.26 -2.35 -5.24
CA VAL A 6 -13.84 -2.44 -4.89
C VAL A 6 -13.00 -1.52 -5.76
N VAL A 7 -13.30 -1.47 -7.07
CA VAL A 7 -12.61 -0.57 -8.01
C VAL A 7 -12.81 0.90 -7.63
N GLU A 8 -14.04 1.33 -7.35
CA GLU A 8 -14.31 2.72 -6.95
C GLU A 8 -13.70 3.06 -5.58
N ALA A 9 -13.75 2.12 -4.62
CA ALA A 9 -13.05 2.28 -3.34
C ALA A 9 -11.54 2.41 -3.54
N CYS A 10 -10.93 1.64 -4.44
CA CYS A 10 -9.51 1.75 -4.77
C CYS A 10 -9.16 3.10 -5.41
N LYS A 11 -9.97 3.61 -6.35
CA LYS A 11 -9.75 4.94 -6.94
C LYS A 11 -9.77 6.03 -5.86
N LYS A 12 -10.76 5.99 -4.97
CA LYS A 12 -10.88 6.94 -3.85
C LYS A 12 -9.72 6.82 -2.85
N ALA A 13 -9.24 5.60 -2.60
CA ALA A 13 -8.18 5.31 -1.65
C ALA A 13 -6.79 5.71 -2.15
N PHE A 14 -6.55 5.61 -3.45
CA PHE A 14 -5.20 5.61 -4.02
C PHE A 14 -4.95 6.62 -5.14
N THR A 15 -5.95 7.30 -5.70
CA THR A 15 -5.73 8.32 -6.75
C THR A 15 -5.57 9.73 -6.15
N GLY A 16 -4.50 10.42 -6.53
CA GLY A 16 -4.22 11.80 -6.15
C GLY A 16 -3.61 11.95 -4.75
N PHE A 17 -2.42 12.54 -4.68
CA PHE A 17 -1.68 12.72 -3.43
C PHE A 17 -2.43 13.53 -2.35
N GLU A 18 -3.27 14.48 -2.76
CA GLU A 18 -3.94 15.40 -1.83
C GLU A 18 -5.16 14.78 -1.14
N ARG A 19 -5.73 13.72 -1.72
CA ARG A 19 -7.00 13.16 -1.23
C ARG A 19 -7.04 11.65 -1.37
N ASN A 20 -6.36 10.99 -0.45
CA ASN A 20 -6.50 9.55 -0.24
C ASN A 20 -7.50 9.27 0.89
N ASP A 21 -8.63 8.67 0.56
CA ASP A 21 -9.61 8.25 1.55
C ASP A 21 -9.88 6.74 1.43
N LYS A 22 -9.40 6.00 2.43
CA LYS A 22 -9.44 4.53 2.48
C LYS A 22 -10.66 4.00 3.24
N SER A 23 -11.55 4.87 3.71
CA SER A 23 -12.70 4.51 4.54
C SER A 23 -13.60 3.47 3.87
N ASP A 24 -13.78 3.56 2.55
CA ASP A 24 -14.66 2.67 1.79
C ASP A 24 -14.06 1.26 1.58
N LEU A 25 -12.75 1.07 1.77
CA LEU A 25 -12.12 -0.26 1.64
C LEU A 25 -12.39 -1.15 2.85
N VAL A 26 -12.44 -0.58 4.06
CA VAL A 26 -12.57 -1.36 5.31
C VAL A 26 -13.88 -2.18 5.35
N PRO A 27 -15.05 -1.64 4.99
CA PRO A 27 -16.29 -2.42 4.90
C PRO A 27 -16.26 -3.52 3.85
N LEU A 28 -15.44 -3.37 2.81
CA LEU A 28 -15.31 -4.33 1.71
C LEU A 28 -14.37 -5.49 2.03
N LEU A 29 -13.61 -5.44 3.13
CA LEU A 29 -12.82 -6.59 3.56
C LEU A 29 -13.73 -7.74 4.02
N ALA A 30 -13.33 -8.97 3.71
CA ALA A 30 -13.86 -10.16 4.37
C ALA A 30 -13.43 -10.17 5.85
N ASP A 31 -14.18 -10.87 6.71
CA ASP A 31 -13.84 -10.92 8.14
C ASP A 31 -12.56 -11.73 8.40
N ASP A 32 -12.29 -12.71 7.55
CA ASP A 32 -11.13 -13.61 7.53
C ASP A 32 -10.04 -13.18 6.52
N VAL A 33 -10.06 -11.91 6.07
CA VAL A 33 -9.12 -11.41 5.06
C VAL A 33 -7.66 -11.66 5.45
N VAL A 34 -6.84 -12.07 4.49
CA VAL A 34 -5.38 -12.21 4.70
C VAL A 34 -4.66 -11.07 3.98
N PHE A 35 -3.83 -10.32 4.70
CA PHE A 35 -3.02 -9.26 4.14
C PHE A 35 -1.54 -9.51 4.32
N GLU A 36 -0.79 -9.42 3.23
CA GLU A 36 0.63 -9.69 3.23
C GLU A 36 1.45 -8.44 2.88
N PHE A 37 2.46 -8.20 3.69
CA PHE A 37 3.50 -7.22 3.47
C PHE A 37 4.85 -7.94 3.46
N SER A 38 5.80 -7.46 2.69
CA SER A 38 7.16 -8.01 2.75
C SER A 38 7.73 -7.88 4.16
N ASP A 39 8.17 -8.99 4.73
CA ASP A 39 8.86 -9.13 6.04
C ASP A 39 10.23 -8.44 6.09
N SER A 40 10.72 -7.93 4.95
CA SER A 40 11.90 -7.07 4.88
C SER A 40 11.67 -5.64 5.39
N LEU A 41 10.45 -5.30 5.81
CA LEU A 41 10.11 -4.09 6.55
C LEU A 41 9.99 -4.41 8.06
N PRO A 42 10.31 -3.47 8.97
CA PRO A 42 10.19 -3.69 10.43
C PRO A 42 8.78 -4.07 10.93
N TYR A 43 7.75 -3.80 10.12
CA TYR A 43 6.36 -4.15 10.36
C TYR A 43 5.82 -5.12 9.30
N GLY A 44 6.69 -5.76 8.52
CA GLY A 44 6.27 -6.70 7.50
C GLY A 44 5.71 -8.00 8.08
N GLY A 45 5.13 -8.84 7.21
CA GLY A 45 4.54 -10.12 7.60
C GLY A 45 3.11 -10.28 7.08
N THR A 46 2.44 -11.30 7.58
CA THR A 46 1.07 -11.67 7.21
C THR A 46 0.13 -11.34 8.37
N TYR A 47 -0.97 -10.66 8.07
CA TYR A 47 -2.00 -10.24 9.01
C TYR A 47 -3.32 -10.93 8.67
N HIS A 48 -3.95 -11.53 9.67
CA HIS A 48 -5.16 -12.32 9.54
C HIS A 48 -6.36 -11.60 10.16
N GLY A 49 -7.39 -11.39 9.34
CA GLY A 49 -8.61 -10.71 9.71
C GLY A 49 -8.49 -9.19 9.81
N LYS A 50 -9.65 -8.54 9.92
CA LYS A 50 -9.76 -7.07 9.97
C LYS A 50 -9.05 -6.45 11.16
N GLU A 51 -9.07 -7.12 12.31
CA GLU A 51 -8.48 -6.60 13.55
C GLU A 51 -6.96 -6.41 13.39
N GLU A 52 -6.26 -7.45 12.96
CA GLU A 52 -4.81 -7.39 12.74
C GLU A 52 -4.45 -6.39 11.64
N PHE A 53 -5.21 -6.36 10.54
CA PHE A 53 -5.01 -5.38 9.45
C PHE A 53 -5.15 -3.92 9.93
N LEU A 54 -6.17 -3.61 10.72
CA LEU A 54 -6.38 -2.26 11.26
C LEU A 54 -5.30 -1.90 12.30
N ALA A 55 -4.89 -2.85 13.13
CA ALA A 55 -3.81 -2.68 14.09
C ALA A 55 -2.47 -2.40 13.38
N PHE A 56 -2.21 -3.10 12.27
CA PHE A 56 -1.05 -2.87 11.39
C PHE A 56 -1.03 -1.43 10.87
N TRP A 57 -2.09 -0.95 10.23
CA TRP A 57 -2.12 0.42 9.70
C TRP A 57 -2.02 1.48 10.79
N LYS A 58 -2.61 1.23 11.97
CA LYS A 58 -2.42 2.08 13.16
C LYS A 58 -0.95 2.13 13.58
N HIS A 59 -0.17 1.06 13.42
CA HIS A 59 1.27 1.08 13.66
C HIS A 59 2.01 1.89 12.59
N VAL A 60 1.73 1.63 11.31
CA VAL A 60 2.37 2.34 10.18
C VAL A 60 2.18 3.84 10.31
N TYR A 61 0.95 4.33 10.48
CA TYR A 61 0.66 5.77 10.56
C TYR A 61 1.27 6.47 11.78
N ARG A 62 1.77 5.74 12.79
CA ARG A 62 2.53 6.39 13.87
C ARG A 62 3.90 6.90 13.42
N LYS A 63 4.48 6.30 12.37
CA LYS A 63 5.83 6.58 11.87
C LYS A 63 5.87 7.70 10.83
N TRP A 64 4.76 7.91 10.12
CA TRP A 64 4.67 8.86 9.00
C TRP A 64 3.91 10.13 9.39
N GLU A 65 4.38 11.30 8.95
CA GLU A 65 3.61 12.54 8.95
C GLU A 65 2.52 12.49 7.87
N TYR A 66 2.91 12.04 6.67
CA TYR A 66 1.99 11.68 5.60
C TYR A 66 2.54 10.48 4.83
N LEU A 67 1.62 9.71 4.27
CA LEU A 67 1.90 8.58 3.39
C LEU A 67 0.76 8.52 2.37
N ASN A 68 0.98 9.16 1.23
CA ASN A 68 -0.02 9.37 0.20
C ASN A 68 0.38 8.64 -1.08
N TYR A 69 -0.63 8.18 -1.79
CA TYR A 69 -0.55 7.39 -3.00
C TYR A 69 -1.15 8.18 -4.16
N ASP A 70 -0.59 7.93 -5.35
CA ASP A 70 -1.19 8.30 -6.62
C ASP A 70 -1.18 7.11 -7.57
N ALA A 71 -2.38 6.59 -7.83
CA ALA A 71 -2.58 5.40 -8.65
C ALA A 71 -2.25 5.71 -10.11
N ARG A 72 -1.33 4.92 -10.67
CA ARG A 72 -1.08 4.91 -12.11
C ARG A 72 -2.24 4.30 -12.87
N ALA A 73 -2.88 3.30 -12.26
CA ALA A 73 -4.07 2.66 -12.78
C ALA A 73 -4.84 1.96 -11.64
N VAL A 74 -6.13 1.72 -11.87
CA VAL A 74 -6.93 0.77 -11.11
C VAL A 74 -7.47 -0.23 -12.12
N LEU A 75 -6.95 -1.46 -12.08
CA LEU A 75 -7.22 -2.50 -13.05
C LEU A 75 -8.04 -3.60 -12.41
N GLU A 76 -9.03 -4.12 -13.12
CA GLU A 76 -9.75 -5.33 -12.74
C GLU A 76 -9.40 -6.45 -13.72
N ALA A 77 -9.04 -7.61 -13.18
CA ALA A 77 -8.73 -8.82 -13.93
C ALA A 77 -9.37 -10.02 -13.24
N GLU A 78 -10.50 -10.50 -13.77
CA GLU A 78 -11.31 -11.55 -13.17
C GLU A 78 -11.65 -11.24 -11.71
N ASP A 79 -11.09 -12.00 -10.77
CA ASP A 79 -11.31 -11.90 -9.34
C ASP A 79 -10.24 -11.02 -8.65
N TYR A 80 -9.42 -10.30 -9.41
CA TYR A 80 -8.37 -9.43 -8.89
C TYR A 80 -8.60 -7.95 -9.20
N VAL A 81 -8.25 -7.10 -8.24
CA VAL A 81 -8.07 -5.66 -8.44
C VAL A 81 -6.61 -5.30 -8.19
N ILE A 82 -5.97 -4.66 -9.17
CA ILE A 82 -4.54 -4.36 -9.20
C ILE A 82 -4.36 -2.84 -9.25
N VAL A 83 -3.57 -2.30 -8.32
CA VAL A 83 -3.37 -0.85 -8.18
C VAL A 83 -1.88 -0.54 -8.05
N PRO A 84 -1.17 -0.33 -9.17
CA PRO A 84 0.18 0.24 -9.16
C PRO A 84 0.09 1.73 -8.78
N VAL A 85 0.94 2.16 -7.85
CA VAL A 85 0.91 3.52 -7.29
C VAL A 85 2.31 4.11 -7.19
N ILE A 86 2.39 5.44 -7.28
CA ILE A 86 3.49 6.21 -6.72
C ILE A 86 3.14 6.55 -5.28
N VAL A 87 4.12 6.44 -4.38
CA VAL A 87 4.03 6.86 -2.99
C VAL A 87 4.86 8.10 -2.77
N ARG A 88 4.29 9.09 -2.11
CA ARG A 88 5.03 10.16 -1.44
C ARG A 88 4.82 10.05 0.05
N ALA A 89 5.90 9.98 0.79
CA ALA A 89 5.84 9.83 2.23
C ALA A 89 6.90 10.68 2.92
N LYS A 90 6.54 11.23 4.08
CA LYS A 90 7.46 11.91 4.99
C LYS A 90 7.33 11.27 6.36
N ALA A 91 8.44 10.78 6.89
CA ALA A 91 8.51 10.18 8.21
C ALA A 91 8.73 11.26 9.29
N LYS A 92 8.32 10.96 10.53
CA LYS A 92 8.47 11.89 11.66
C LYS A 92 9.93 12.13 12.08
N ASN A 93 10.85 11.30 11.61
CA ASN A 93 12.30 11.52 11.77
C ASN A 93 12.87 12.52 10.75
N GLY A 94 12.02 13.11 9.89
CA GLY A 94 12.40 14.15 8.94
C GLY A 94 12.78 13.64 7.54
N PHE A 95 12.99 12.34 7.36
CA PHE A 95 13.27 11.77 6.04
C PHE A 95 12.00 11.65 5.18
N SER A 96 12.17 11.77 3.86
CA SER A 96 11.10 11.59 2.89
C SER A 96 11.50 10.62 1.78
N MET A 97 10.50 10.07 1.11
CA MET A 97 10.70 9.25 -0.08
C MET A 97 9.62 9.48 -1.13
N GLU A 98 10.03 9.33 -2.38
CA GLU A 98 9.16 8.88 -3.46
C GLU A 98 9.48 7.39 -3.76
N ASN A 99 8.45 6.57 -3.90
CA ASN A 99 8.57 5.12 -4.03
C ASN A 99 7.49 4.53 -4.95
N GLU A 100 7.67 3.31 -5.45
CA GLU A 100 6.70 2.58 -6.27
C GLU A 100 6.16 1.37 -5.53
N HIS A 101 4.83 1.30 -5.39
CA HIS A 101 4.16 0.15 -4.79
C HIS A 101 3.14 -0.46 -5.77
N LEU A 102 2.74 -1.69 -5.52
CA LEU A 102 1.61 -2.35 -6.16
C LEU A 102 0.75 -3.01 -5.09
N PHE A 103 -0.51 -2.60 -5.02
CA PHE A 103 -1.53 -3.32 -4.27
C PHE A 103 -2.18 -4.35 -5.19
N LEU A 104 -2.20 -5.60 -4.75
CA LEU A 104 -2.96 -6.67 -5.37
C LEU A 104 -4.05 -7.09 -4.39
N PHE A 105 -5.31 -7.05 -4.80
CA PHE A 105 -6.44 -7.52 -4.02
C PHE A 105 -7.13 -8.66 -4.74
N GLN A 106 -7.38 -9.77 -4.04
CA GLN A 106 -8.28 -10.82 -4.51
C GLN A 106 -9.68 -10.57 -3.92
N VAL A 107 -10.69 -10.67 -4.77
CA VAL A 107 -12.08 -10.38 -4.45
C VAL A 107 -12.94 -11.62 -4.69
N ARG A 108 -13.75 -11.98 -3.71
CA ARG A 108 -14.75 -13.07 -3.81
C ARG A 108 -16.07 -12.57 -3.24
N ASP A 109 -17.16 -12.78 -3.96
CA ASP A 109 -18.51 -12.34 -3.55
C ASP A 109 -18.59 -10.85 -3.16
N GLY A 110 -17.83 -10.01 -3.88
CA GLY A 110 -17.76 -8.57 -3.62
C GLY A 110 -16.93 -8.17 -2.38
N ARG A 111 -16.24 -9.12 -1.74
CA ARG A 111 -15.37 -8.90 -0.58
C ARG A 111 -13.91 -9.15 -0.90
N ILE A 112 -13.02 -8.30 -0.39
CA ILE A 112 -11.58 -8.50 -0.47
C ILE A 112 -11.21 -9.62 0.51
N VAL A 113 -10.78 -10.76 -0.01
CA VAL A 113 -10.39 -11.96 0.78
C VAL A 113 -8.88 -12.08 0.95
N HIS A 114 -8.10 -11.48 0.05
CA HIS A 114 -6.64 -11.40 0.15
C HIS A 114 -6.15 -10.04 -0.34
N GLY A 115 -5.08 -9.55 0.27
CA GLY A 115 -4.34 -8.40 -0.23
C GLY A 115 -2.83 -8.59 -0.09
N ARG A 116 -2.08 -8.09 -1.07
CA ARG A 116 -0.62 -8.08 -1.06
C ARG A 116 -0.09 -6.72 -1.46
N LEU A 117 0.86 -6.21 -0.69
CA LEU A 117 1.68 -5.05 -1.08
C LEU A 117 3.03 -5.51 -1.61
N TYR A 118 3.33 -5.17 -2.85
CA TYR A 118 4.69 -5.20 -3.39
C TYR A 118 5.26 -3.78 -3.40
N ALA A 119 6.51 -3.64 -2.99
CA ALA A 119 7.18 -2.33 -2.90
C ALA A 119 8.69 -2.50 -3.02
N ASP A 120 9.40 -1.45 -3.45
CA ASP A 120 10.82 -1.30 -3.11
C ASP A 120 10.92 -1.02 -1.61
N THR A 121 11.05 -2.10 -0.84
CA THR A 121 11.10 -2.05 0.62
C THR A 121 12.39 -1.46 1.15
N ALA A 122 13.46 -1.39 0.35
CA ALA A 122 14.73 -0.85 0.82
C ALA A 122 14.60 0.62 1.20
N ARG A 123 13.90 1.42 0.39
CA ARG A 123 13.61 2.84 0.70
C ARG A 123 12.83 3.02 2.00
N GLY A 124 11.79 2.21 2.19
CA GLY A 124 10.97 2.25 3.40
C GLY A 124 11.76 1.81 4.63
N ARG A 125 12.51 0.71 4.52
CA ARG A 125 13.36 0.18 5.60
C ARG A 125 14.44 1.18 6.02
N ASP A 126 15.17 1.77 5.06
CA ASP A 126 16.22 2.75 5.36
C ASP A 126 15.66 3.90 6.21
N ILE A 127 14.52 4.47 5.81
CA ILE A 127 13.85 5.55 6.58
C ILE A 127 13.44 5.09 7.97
N LEU A 128 12.86 3.90 8.09
CA LEU A 128 12.38 3.36 9.36
C LEU A 128 13.52 2.99 10.33
N GLU A 129 14.73 2.79 9.81
CA GLU A 129 15.98 2.59 10.55
C GLU A 129 16.78 3.88 10.76
N ASP A 130 16.14 5.05 10.60
CA ASP A 130 16.74 6.38 10.76
C ASP A 130 17.93 6.63 9.81
N ARG A 131 17.83 6.12 8.58
CA ARG A 131 18.79 6.35 7.51
C ARG A 131 18.13 7.03 6.30
N PRO A 132 18.84 7.88 5.55
CA PRO A 132 18.32 8.39 4.29
C PRO A 132 18.16 7.25 3.28
N PRO A 133 17.14 7.28 2.40
CA PRO A 133 17.03 6.34 1.29
C PRO A 133 18.30 6.34 0.43
N ARG A 134 18.77 5.16 0.05
CA ARG A 134 19.91 5.06 -0.86
C ARG A 134 19.52 5.48 -2.28
N HIS A 135 20.42 6.23 -2.92
CA HIS A 135 20.33 6.63 -4.32
C HIS A 135 21.63 6.27 -5.03
N PHE A 136 21.52 5.48 -6.09
CA PHE A 136 22.64 5.20 -6.98
C PHE A 136 22.49 6.01 -8.27
N PRO A 137 23.58 6.57 -8.82
CA PRO A 137 23.52 7.30 -10.08
C PRO A 137 23.11 6.36 -11.22
N LYS A 138 22.39 6.90 -12.22
CA LYS A 138 22.10 6.18 -13.46
C LYS A 138 23.42 5.80 -14.12
N LEU A 139 23.61 4.52 -14.37
CA LEU A 139 24.76 4.00 -15.09
C LEU A 139 24.55 4.27 -16.60
N ILE A 140 25.39 5.12 -17.17
CA ILE A 140 25.50 5.34 -18.61
C ILE A 140 26.88 4.81 -18.98
N ILE A 141 26.90 3.71 -19.73
CA ILE A 141 28.13 3.14 -20.28
C ILE A 141 28.12 3.51 -21.76
N ASP A 142 29.20 4.16 -22.21
CA ASP A 142 29.45 4.49 -23.61
C ASP A 142 29.75 3.24 -24.45
#